data_AF-A0A814PA82-F1
#
_entry.id   AF-A0A814PA82-F1
#
_cell.length_a   1.000
_cell.length_b   1.000
_cell.length_c   1.000
_cell.angle_alpha   90.00
_cell.angle_beta   90.00
_cell.angle_gamma   90.00
#
_symmetry.space_group_name_H-M   'P 1'
#
loop_
_entity.id
_entity.type
_entity.pdbx_description
1 polymer ?
#
loop_
_entity_poly.entity_id
_entity_poly.type
_entity_poly.pdbx_seq_one_letter_code
_entity_poly.pdbx_strand_id
1 'polypeptide(L)'
;MLIFLFFFFPSDVNIKSWVQGWGLTEQTYKILPSNLQTVQITIYDISFYSQMYPQVTKLSSSQICAGDVTGEKSACNGDSGGALFILDKINSSRLV
;
A
#
# COMPACT_ATOMS: atom_id res chain seq x y z
N MET A 1 -9.22 -5.71 0.06
CA MET A 1 -8.82 -6.32 1.35
C MET A 1 -7.79 -5.38 1.97
N LEU A 2 -7.98 -5.00 3.24
CA LEU A 2 -7.13 -4.01 3.93
C LEU A 2 -5.77 -4.63 4.24
N ILE A 3 -4.69 -4.02 3.75
CA ILE A 3 -3.33 -4.34 4.16
C ILE A 3 -3.21 -3.92 5.62
N PHE A 4 -3.21 -4.89 6.53
CA PHE A 4 -2.74 -4.68 7.89
C PHE A 4 -1.21 -4.85 7.86
N LEU A 5 -0.45 -3.80 8.18
CA LEU A 5 0.42 -3.76 9.37
C LEU A 5 1.43 -2.57 9.40
N PHE A 6 1.55 -2.03 10.62
CA PHE A 6 2.59 -1.21 11.26
C PHE A 6 2.77 0.29 10.96
N PHE A 7 3.11 0.96 12.07
CA PHE A 7 3.02 2.38 12.38
C PHE A 7 4.12 3.20 11.72
N PHE A 8 3.79 3.90 10.64
CA PHE A 8 4.42 5.17 10.32
C PHE A 8 3.43 6.01 9.51
N PHE A 9 2.96 7.12 10.08
CA PHE A 9 1.98 7.98 9.43
C PHE A 9 2.72 9.07 8.66
N PRO A 10 2.85 8.97 7.32
CA PRO A 10 3.21 10.13 6.54
C PRO A 10 2.08 11.16 6.64
N SER A 11 2.42 12.38 7.04
CA SER A 11 1.53 13.53 7.05
C SER A 11 1.21 14.06 5.64
N ASP A 12 1.94 13.60 4.62
CA ASP A 12 1.75 14.06 3.24
C ASP A 12 0.84 13.12 2.45
N VAL A 13 -0.10 13.72 1.73
CA VAL A 13 -1.09 13.05 0.89
C VAL A 13 -0.56 12.92 -0.54
N ASN A 14 -0.91 11.84 -1.25
CA ASN A 14 -0.43 11.52 -2.61
C ASN A 14 1.06 11.14 -2.72
N ILE A 15 1.57 10.36 -1.77
CA ILE A 15 2.95 9.87 -1.82
C ILE A 15 3.03 8.58 -2.63
N LYS A 16 4.00 8.50 -3.54
CA LYS A 16 4.35 7.25 -4.22
C LYS A 16 5.05 6.29 -3.25
N SER A 17 4.50 5.10 -3.15
CA SER A 17 4.93 4.05 -2.24
C SER A 17 5.02 2.72 -2.97
N TRP A 18 5.64 1.75 -2.30
CA TRP A 18 5.87 0.43 -2.84
C TRP A 18 5.41 -0.61 -1.83
N VAL A 19 4.82 -1.68 -2.35
CA VAL A 19 4.47 -2.88 -1.59
C VAL A 19 5.18 -4.07 -2.21
N GLN A 20 5.68 -4.95 -1.36
CA GLN A 20 6.35 -6.19 -1.77
C GLN A 20 5.76 -7.40 -1.06
N GLY A 21 5.64 -8.50 -1.79
CA GLY A 21 5.13 -9.74 -1.22
C GLY A 21 5.09 -10.90 -2.20
N TRP A 22 4.77 -12.08 -1.68
CA TRP A 22 4.53 -13.31 -2.43
C TRP A 22 3.04 -13.66 -2.47
N GLY A 23 2.16 -12.67 -2.25
CA GLY A 23 0.73 -12.85 -2.40
C GLY A 23 0.31 -13.11 -3.84
N LEU A 24 -0.98 -13.39 -4.01
CA LEU A 24 -1.56 -13.66 -5.31
C LEU A 24 -1.42 -12.45 -6.25
N THR A 25 -1.00 -12.70 -7.49
CA THR A 25 -0.91 -11.66 -8.52
C THR A 25 -2.25 -11.37 -9.21
N GLU A 26 -3.21 -12.29 -9.07
CA GLU A 26 -4.54 -12.19 -9.68
C GLU A 26 -5.62 -12.72 -8.74
N GLN A 27 -6.86 -12.25 -8.90
CA GLN A 27 -7.99 -12.69 -8.07
C GLN A 27 -8.51 -14.08 -8.46
N THR A 28 -8.39 -14.43 -9.74
CA THR A 28 -9.00 -15.65 -10.31
C THR A 28 -8.18 -16.90 -10.01
N TYR A 29 -6.85 -16.80 -10.09
CA TYR A 29 -5.95 -17.93 -9.91
C TYR A 29 -5.34 -17.93 -8.52
N LYS A 30 -5.36 -19.10 -7.86
CA LYS A 30 -4.83 -19.29 -6.50
C LYS A 30 -3.40 -19.85 -6.51
N ILE A 31 -2.57 -19.34 -7.42
CA ILE A 31 -1.16 -19.75 -7.53
C ILE A 31 -0.30 -18.63 -6.95
N LEU A 32 0.50 -18.95 -5.94
CA LEU A 32 1.45 -18.00 -5.37
C LEU A 32 2.69 -17.91 -6.27
N PRO A 33 3.20 -16.70 -6.51
CA PRO A 33 4.40 -16.50 -7.32
C PRO A 33 5.63 -17.09 -6.62
N SER A 34 6.54 -17.68 -7.38
CA SER A 34 7.83 -18.18 -6.84
C SER A 34 8.82 -17.05 -6.55
N ASN A 35 8.68 -15.92 -7.23
CA ASN A 35 9.52 -14.73 -7.07
C ASN A 35 8.78 -13.65 -6.28
N LEU A 36 9.53 -12.85 -5.51
CA LEU A 36 8.99 -11.70 -4.79
C LEU A 36 8.41 -10.69 -5.80
N GLN A 37 7.16 -10.29 -5.60
CA GLN A 37 6.49 -9.28 -6.41
C GLN A 37 6.66 -7.91 -5.78
N THR A 38 6.73 -6.88 -6.62
CA THR A 38 6.82 -5.49 -6.20
C THR A 38 5.86 -4.66 -7.03
N VAL A 39 5.06 -3.82 -6.37
CA VAL A 39 4.11 -2.94 -7.04
C VAL A 39 4.18 -1.53 -6.47
N GLN A 40 4.13 -0.53 -7.36
CA GLN A 40 4.05 0.87 -6.97
C GLN A 40 2.58 1.27 -6.80
N ILE A 41 2.25 1.83 -5.64
CA ILE A 41 0.91 2.34 -5.32
C ILE A 41 1.01 3.72 -4.67
N THR A 42 -0.11 4.40 -4.50
CA THR A 42 -0.15 5.74 -3.91
C THR A 42 -0.82 5.68 -2.55
N ILE A 43 -0.24 6.38 -1.56
CA ILE A 43 -0.86 6.59 -0.25
C ILE A 43 -1.84 7.77 -0.37
N TYR A 44 -3.07 7.55 0.13
CA TYR A 44 -4.15 8.51 0.10
C TYR A 44 -4.60 8.89 1.51
N ASP A 45 -5.17 10.10 1.61
CA ASP A 45 -5.89 10.51 2.81
C ASP A 45 -7.10 9.61 3.06
N ILE A 46 -7.40 9.34 4.34
CA ILE A 46 -8.54 8.52 4.76
C ILE A 46 -9.86 9.12 4.27
N SER A 47 -10.02 10.44 4.28
CA SER A 47 -11.26 11.09 3.82
C SER A 47 -11.46 10.94 2.32
N PHE A 48 -10.41 11.14 1.53
CA PHE A 48 -10.42 10.92 0.08
C PHE A 48 -10.74 9.45 -0.25
N TYR A 49 -10.08 8.52 0.45
CA TYR A 49 -10.30 7.09 0.23
C TYR A 49 -11.73 6.66 0.61
N SER A 50 -12.26 7.18 1.72
CA SER A 50 -13.64 6.90 2.14
C SER A 50 -14.68 7.41 1.14
N GLN A 51 -14.41 8.53 0.48
CA GLN A 51 -15.28 9.06 -0.58
C GLN A 51 -15.25 8.18 -1.84
N MET A 52 -14.08 7.68 -2.23
CA MET A 52 -13.91 6.83 -3.40
C MET A 52 -14.43 5.41 -3.18
N TYR A 53 -14.36 4.90 -1.95
CA TYR A 53 -14.75 3.54 -1.57
C TYR A 53 -15.75 3.55 -0.40
N PRO A 54 -16.99 4.04 -0.61
CA PRO A 54 -17.99 4.20 0.45
C PRO A 54 -18.40 2.89 1.13
N GLN A 55 -18.13 1.74 0.51
CA GLN A 55 -18.32 0.41 1.11
C GLN A 55 -17.36 0.14 2.28
N VAL A 56 -16.27 0.90 2.42
CA VAL A 56 -15.30 0.77 3.52
C VAL A 56 -15.72 1.72 4.65
N THR A 57 -16.47 1.20 5.62
CA THR A 57 -17.16 2.03 6.62
C THR A 57 -16.43 2.17 7.96
N LYS A 58 -15.29 1.49 8.16
CA LYS A 58 -14.56 1.45 9.44
C LYS A 58 -13.05 1.63 9.25
N LEU A 59 -12.64 2.82 8.83
CA LEU A 59 -11.24 3.21 8.81
C LEU A 59 -10.86 3.88 10.14
N SER A 60 -9.86 3.35 10.82
CA SER A 60 -9.25 3.94 12.01
C SER A 60 -8.17 4.95 11.61
N SER A 61 -7.94 5.95 12.44
CA SER A 61 -6.78 6.85 12.33
C SER A 61 -5.44 6.12 12.40
N SER A 62 -5.43 4.87 12.87
CA SER A 62 -4.23 4.03 12.92
C SER A 62 -3.93 3.26 11.62
N GLN A 63 -4.73 3.47 10.57
CA GLN A 63 -4.61 2.78 9.29
C GLN A 63 -4.12 3.70 8.19
N ILE A 64 -3.43 3.13 7.21
CA ILE A 64 -2.98 3.82 6.01
C ILE A 64 -3.81 3.29 4.83
N CYS A 65 -4.32 4.21 4.02
CA CYS A 65 -5.01 3.86 2.78
C CYS A 65 -4.03 3.99 1.61
N ALA A 66 -3.78 2.89 0.90
CA ALA A 66 -2.90 2.90 -0.26
C ALA A 66 -3.43 2.00 -1.37
N GLY A 67 -3.28 2.44 -2.62
CA GLY A 67 -3.75 1.69 -3.77
C GLY A 67 -3.50 2.40 -5.10
N ASP A 68 -4.02 1.81 -6.17
CA ASP A 68 -4.12 2.44 -7.48
C ASP A 68 -5.59 2.82 -7.75
N VAL A 69 -5.83 4.09 -8.08
CA VAL A 69 -7.18 4.61 -8.39
C VAL A 69 -7.76 3.99 -9.66
N THR A 70 -6.92 3.45 -10.55
CA THR A 70 -7.38 2.70 -11.72
C THR A 70 -7.95 1.33 -11.34
N GLY A 71 -7.58 0.81 -10.16
CA GLY A 71 -7.95 -0.52 -9.70
C GLY A 71 -7.11 -1.66 -10.29
N GLU A 72 -6.13 -1.39 -11.14
CA GLU A 72 -5.34 -2.43 -11.81
C GLU A 72 -4.29 -3.08 -10.90
N LYS A 73 -3.81 -2.34 -9.89
CA LYS A 73 -2.66 -2.73 -9.06
C LYS A 73 -2.94 -2.52 -7.59
N SER A 74 -2.80 -3.57 -6.79
CA SER A 74 -2.90 -3.50 -5.32
C SER A 74 -2.30 -4.76 -4.69
N ALA A 75 -2.11 -4.74 -3.37
CA ALA A 75 -1.79 -5.95 -2.63
C ALA A 75 -3.00 -6.90 -2.59
N CYS A 76 -2.73 -8.19 -2.49
CA CYS A 76 -3.73 -9.25 -2.52
C CYS A 76 -3.56 -10.23 -1.35
N ASN A 77 -4.29 -11.35 -1.41
CA ASN A 77 -4.17 -12.41 -0.43
C ASN A 77 -2.75 -12.96 -0.39
N GLY A 78 -2.16 -13.03 0.80
CA GLY A 78 -0.79 -13.47 1.02
C GLY A 78 0.24 -12.34 1.16
N ASP A 79 -0.14 -11.08 0.89
CA ASP A 79 0.72 -9.91 1.12
C ASP A 79 0.54 -9.31 2.53
N SER A 80 -0.47 -9.74 3.28
CA SER A 80 -0.73 -9.27 4.66
C SER A 80 0.49 -9.51 5.56
N GLY A 81 0.90 -8.47 6.30
CA GLY A 81 2.13 -8.48 7.10
C GLY A 81 3.41 -8.17 6.32
N GLY A 82 3.33 -8.04 4.99
CA GLY A 82 4.39 -7.49 4.16
C GLY A 82 4.59 -5.98 4.40
N ALA A 83 5.73 -5.47 3.96
CA ALA A 83 6.09 -4.07 4.15
C ALA A 83 5.48 -3.16 3.07
N LEU A 84 5.04 -1.98 3.50
CA LEU A 84 4.83 -0.82 2.65
C LEU A 84 5.94 0.18 2.92
N PHE A 85 6.62 0.67 1.88
CA PHE A 85 7.75 1.59 2.02
C PHE A 85 7.73 2.72 1.00
N ILE A 86 8.39 3.81 1.35
CA ILE A 86 8.61 4.99 0.50
C ILE A 86 10.11 5.10 0.27
N LEU A 87 10.51 5.40 -0.97
CA LEU A 87 11.91 5.70 -1.27
C LEU A 87 12.17 7.17 -0.97
N ASP A 88 12.96 7.43 0.06
CA ASP A 88 13.41 8.78 0.38
C ASP A 88 14.67 9.14 -0.44
N LYS A 89 14.73 10.37 -0.95
CA LYS A 89 15.91 10.88 -1.64
C LYS A 89 16.84 11.50 -0.60
N ILE A 90 17.87 10.76 -0.20
CA ILE A 90 18.93 11.32 0.64
C ILE A 90 19.72 12.32 -0.20
N ASN A 91 19.54 13.62 0.05
CA ASN A 91 20.48 14.62 -0.44
C ASN A 91 21.82 14.41 0.27
N SER A 92 22.89 14.15 -0.47
CA SER A 92 24.25 13.85 0.03
C SER A 92 24.89 14.93 0.92
N SER A 93 24.19 16.00 1.25
CA SER A 93 24.60 17.05 2.18
C SER A 93 24.22 16.78 3.65
N ARG A 94 23.55 15.66 3.95
CA ARG A 94 23.08 15.34 5.31
C ARG A 94 23.35 13.88 5.71
N LEU A 95 24.52 13.38 5.36
CA LEU A 95 25.11 12.24 6.05
C LEU A 95 26.08 12.83 7.08
N VAL A 96 25.62 12.98 8.32
CA VAL A 96 26.47 13.25 9.49
C VAL A 96 26.68 11.94 10.22
#